data_AF-A0A5E4LRS6-F1
#
_entry.id   AF-A0A5E4LRS6-F1
#
_cell.length_a   1.000
_cell.length_b   1.000
_cell.length_c   1.000
_cell.angle_alpha   90.00
_cell.angle_beta   90.00
_cell.angle_gamma   90.00
#
_symmetry.space_group_name_H-M   'P 1'
#
loop_
_entity.id
_entity.type
_entity.pdbx_description
1 polymer ?
#
loop_
_entity_poly.entity_id
_entity_poly.type
_entity_poly.pdbx_seq_one_letter_code
_entity_poly.pdbx_strand_id
1 'polypeptide(L)'
;MNSEERAKKDIDKLDRIVVTFKKLKLDKKYPKVMEYVENYGADAKHFFEKGDYFTSFGAANYAYGFIDAVLVIEGKKDEIIL
;
A
#
# COMPACT_ATOMS: atom_id res chain seq x y z
N MET A 1 -7.38 12.28 -15.07
CA MET A 1 -7.16 10.93 -14.53
C MET A 1 -8.51 10.32 -14.27
N ASN A 2 -8.83 9.21 -14.93
CA ASN A 2 -10.06 8.45 -14.67
C ASN A 2 -9.88 7.48 -13.48
N SER A 3 -10.94 6.75 -13.09
CA SER A 3 -10.89 5.85 -11.94
C SER A 3 -9.93 4.68 -12.11
N GLU A 4 -9.81 4.14 -13.33
CA GLU A 4 -8.86 3.07 -13.66
C GLU A 4 -7.41 3.54 -13.49
N GLU A 5 -7.06 4.66 -14.14
CA GLU A 5 -5.75 5.29 -14.03
C GLU A 5 -5.40 5.63 -12.58
N ARG A 6 -6.39 6.09 -11.79
CA ARG A 6 -6.22 6.38 -10.37
C ARG A 6 -5.91 5.12 -9.58
N ALA A 7 -6.75 4.10 -9.68
CA ALA A 7 -6.58 2.84 -8.97
C ALA A 7 -5.23 2.19 -9.31
N LYS A 8 -4.86 2.17 -10.59
CA LYS A 8 -3.58 1.63 -11.04
C LYS A 8 -2.40 2.38 -10.43
N LYS A 9 -2.46 3.71 -10.41
CA LYS A 9 -1.41 4.54 -9.80
C LYS A 9 -1.25 4.28 -8.30
N ASP A 10 -2.33 4.06 -7.56
CA ASP A 10 -2.24 3.77 -6.12
C ASP A 10 -1.75 2.34 -5.83
N ILE A 11 -2.12 1.35 -6.65
CA ILE A 11 -1.53 0.00 -6.58
C ILE A 11 -0.02 0.08 -6.82
N ASP A 12 0.42 0.78 -7.86
CA ASP A 12 1.84 0.90 -8.18
C ASP A 12 2.60 1.65 -7.09
N LYS A 13 1.98 2.66 -6.47
CA LYS A 13 2.54 3.35 -5.30
C LYS A 13 2.65 2.41 -4.11
N LEU A 14 1.62 1.62 -3.81
CA LEU A 14 1.64 0.64 -2.72
C LEU A 14 2.79 -0.36 -2.91
N ASP A 15 2.94 -0.94 -4.10
CA ASP A 15 3.99 -1.92 -4.40
C ASP A 15 5.40 -1.32 -4.17
N ARG A 16 5.65 -0.07 -4.57
CA ARG A 16 6.94 0.63 -4.31
C ARG A 16 7.19 0.82 -2.81
N ILE A 17 6.17 1.22 -2.08
CA ILE A 17 6.26 1.54 -0.65
C ILE A 17 6.49 0.27 0.17
N VAL A 18 5.88 -0.85 -0.22
CA VAL A 18 6.14 -2.16 0.38
C VAL A 18 7.62 -2.55 0.23
N VAL A 19 8.24 -2.29 -0.92
CA VAL A 19 9.68 -2.55 -1.11
C VAL A 19 10.51 -1.71 -0.16
N THR A 20 10.22 -0.42 -0.02
CA THR A 20 10.92 0.46 0.93
C THR A 20 10.72 -0.01 2.38
N PHE A 21 9.50 -0.38 2.76
CA PHE A 21 9.17 -0.89 4.08
C PHE A 21 9.99 -2.15 4.45
N LYS A 22 10.13 -3.08 3.50
CA LYS A 22 10.97 -4.29 3.63
C LYS A 22 12.46 -3.95 3.69
N LYS A 23 12.95 -2.97 2.91
CA LYS A 23 14.34 -2.48 2.98
C LYS A 23 14.69 -1.91 4.36
N LEU A 24 13.75 -1.21 4.99
CA LEU A 24 13.88 -0.67 6.34
C LEU A 24 13.77 -1.74 7.44
N LYS A 25 13.55 -3.01 7.07
CA LYS A 25 13.33 -4.15 7.97
C LYS A 25 12.13 -3.96 8.91
N LEU A 26 11.19 -3.08 8.54
CA LEU A 26 9.99 -2.80 9.33
C LEU A 26 8.95 -3.90 9.19
N ASP A 27 8.97 -4.65 8.09
CA ASP A 27 8.20 -5.88 7.89
C ASP A 27 8.46 -6.91 8.99
N LYS A 28 9.72 -7.03 9.45
CA LYS A 28 10.10 -7.94 10.54
C LYS A 28 9.71 -7.41 11.91
N LYS A 29 9.74 -6.09 12.10
CA LYS A 29 9.36 -5.42 13.35
C LYS A 29 7.84 -5.38 13.53
N TYR A 30 7.10 -5.23 12.44
CA TYR A 30 5.64 -5.12 12.39
C TYR A 30 5.02 -6.19 11.46
N PRO A 31 5.18 -7.48 11.77
CA PRO A 31 4.74 -8.56 10.88
C PRO A 31 3.22 -8.57 10.66
N LYS A 32 2.44 -8.21 11.68
CA LYS A 32 0.97 -8.09 11.55
C LYS A 32 0.54 -6.94 10.65
N VAL A 33 1.28 -5.83 10.64
CA VAL A 33 1.02 -4.74 9.69
C VAL A 33 1.29 -5.23 8.27
N MET A 34 2.40 -5.93 8.04
CA MET A 34 2.73 -6.47 6.72
C MET A 34 1.68 -7.48 6.23
N GLU A 35 1.14 -8.32 7.12
CA GLU A 35 0.03 -9.25 6.80
C GLU A 35 -1.21 -8.51 6.30
N TYR A 36 -1.67 -7.46 6.99
CA TYR A 36 -2.82 -6.67 6.52
C TYR A 36 -2.53 -5.96 5.19
N VAL A 37 -1.33 -5.41 5.03
CA VAL A 37 -0.91 -4.76 3.78
C VAL A 37 -0.94 -5.73 2.61
N GLU A 38 -0.45 -6.96 2.79
CA GLU A 38 -0.46 -7.99 1.76
C GLU A 38 -1.89 -8.43 1.42
N ASN A 39 -2.76 -8.60 2.43
CA ASN A 39 -4.18 -8.93 2.23
C ASN A 39 -4.91 -7.84 1.43
N TYR A 40 -4.87 -6.58 1.89
CA TYR A 40 -5.55 -5.48 1.19
C TYR A 40 -4.90 -5.14 -0.15
N GLY A 41 -3.59 -5.36 -0.31
CA GLY A 41 -2.90 -5.24 -1.59
C GLY A 41 -3.36 -6.30 -2.61
N ALA A 42 -3.61 -7.53 -2.15
CA ALA A 42 -4.20 -8.58 -2.98
C ALA A 42 -5.65 -8.24 -3.36
N ASP A 43 -6.45 -7.74 -2.41
CA ASP A 43 -7.81 -7.27 -2.66
C ASP A 43 -7.84 -6.14 -3.70
N ALA A 44 -6.93 -5.17 -3.59
CA ALA A 44 -6.83 -4.06 -4.54
C ALA A 44 -6.60 -4.55 -5.97
N LYS A 45 -5.70 -5.54 -6.15
CA LYS A 45 -5.40 -6.17 -7.45
C LYS A 45 -6.61 -6.97 -7.95
N HIS A 46 -7.27 -7.72 -7.07
CA HIS A 46 -8.48 -8.46 -7.40
C HIS A 46 -9.61 -7.55 -7.93
N PHE A 47 -9.93 -6.48 -7.20
CA PHE A 47 -10.97 -5.54 -7.63
C PHE A 47 -10.61 -4.83 -8.93
N PHE A 48 -9.33 -4.50 -9.13
CA PHE A 48 -8.85 -3.89 -10.37
C PHE A 48 -9.10 -4.79 -11.58
N GLU A 49 -8.72 -6.08 -11.48
CA GLU A 49 -8.94 -7.08 -12.53
C GLU A 49 -10.42 -7.30 -12.86
N LYS A 50 -11.32 -7.04 -11.90
CA LYS A 50 -12.77 -7.14 -12.08
C LYS A 50 -13.41 -5.86 -12.65
N GLY A 51 -12.63 -4.79 -12.86
CA GLY A 51 -13.14 -3.49 -13.29
C GLY A 51 -13.78 -2.67 -12.18
N ASP A 52 -13.72 -3.12 -10.93
CA ASP A 52 -14.16 -2.34 -9.77
C ASP A 52 -13.03 -1.43 -9.27
N TYR A 53 -12.81 -0.35 -10.03
CA TYR A 53 -11.71 0.58 -9.76
C TYR A 53 -11.91 1.40 -8.49
N PHE A 54 -13.15 1.62 -8.06
CA PHE A 54 -13.43 2.37 -6.83
C PHE A 54 -13.05 1.55 -5.60
N THR A 55 -13.49 0.29 -5.53
CA THR A 55 -13.13 -0.61 -4.42
C THR A 55 -11.64 -0.93 -4.45
N SER A 56 -11.05 -1.11 -5.64
CA SER A 56 -9.60 -1.26 -5.83
C SER A 56 -8.80 -0.09 -5.25
N PHE A 57 -9.19 1.14 -5.60
CA PHE A 57 -8.62 2.36 -5.05
C PHE A 57 -8.74 2.42 -3.52
N GLY A 58 -9.90 2.06 -2.96
CA GLY A 58 -10.12 2.01 -1.52
C GLY A 58 -9.19 1.03 -0.81
N ALA A 59 -9.09 -0.20 -1.33
CA ALA A 59 -8.24 -1.25 -0.76
C ALA A 59 -6.75 -0.86 -0.80
N ALA A 60 -6.28 -0.29 -1.92
CA ALA A 60 -4.88 0.16 -2.04
C ALA A 60 -4.53 1.26 -1.03
N ASN A 61 -5.43 2.24 -0.82
CA ASN A 61 -5.21 3.30 0.16
C ASN A 61 -5.30 2.80 1.60
N TYR A 62 -6.16 1.83 1.87
CA TYR A 62 -6.27 1.23 3.20
C TYR A 62 -4.97 0.47 3.57
N ALA A 63 -4.43 -0.32 2.63
CA ALA A 63 -3.13 -0.94 2.77
C ALA A 63 -2.00 0.09 2.99
N TYR A 64 -1.98 1.15 2.17
CA TYR A 64 -1.00 2.22 2.31
C TYR A 64 -1.10 2.92 3.68
N GLY A 65 -2.31 3.15 4.20
CA GLY A 65 -2.53 3.79 5.51
C GLY A 65 -1.85 3.05 6.67
N PHE A 66 -1.83 1.71 6.63
CA PHE A 66 -1.11 0.92 7.64
C PHE A 66 0.41 1.16 7.58
N ILE A 67 1.01 1.12 6.39
CA ILE A 67 2.44 1.40 6.24
C ILE A 67 2.74 2.85 6.65
N ASP A 68 1.90 3.79 6.24
CA ASP A 68 2.11 5.21 6.51
C ASP A 68 2.14 5.49 8.02
N ALA A 69 1.20 4.90 8.77
CA ALA A 69 1.16 5.01 10.22
C ALA A 69 2.46 4.49 10.87
N VAL A 70 2.98 3.34 10.44
CA VAL A 70 4.25 2.81 10.98
C VAL A 70 5.41 3.73 10.66
N LEU A 71 5.48 4.28 9.45
CA LEU A 71 6.57 5.18 9.06
C LEU A 71 6.57 6.48 9.87
N VAL A 72 5.39 7.01 10.19
CA VAL A 72 5.25 8.16 11.09
C VAL A 72 5.76 7.82 12.48
N ILE A 73 5.35 6.68 13.03
CA ILE A 73 5.78 6.22 14.38
C ILE A 73 7.30 6.01 14.44
N GLU A 74 7.89 5.46 13.39
CA GLU A 74 9.34 5.21 13.31
C GLU A 74 10.17 6.46 12.96
N GLY A 75 9.53 7.60 12.67
CA GLY A 75 10.21 8.81 12.20
C GLY A 75 10.88 8.63 10.83
N LYS A 76 10.34 7.75 9.98
CA LYS A 76 10.89 7.37 8.67
C LYS A 76 10.01 7.82 7.49
N LYS A 77 9.03 8.68 7.75
CA LYS A 77 8.08 9.14 6.74
C LYS A 77 8.76 9.78 5.52
N ASP A 78 9.81 10.54 5.76
CA ASP A 78 10.55 11.25 4.71
C ASP A 78 11.39 10.32 3.83
N GLU A 79 11.68 9.09 4.29
CA GLU A 79 12.39 8.06 3.50
C GLU A 79 11.52 7.48 2.36
N ILE A 80 10.25 7.89 2.29
CA ILE A 80 9.23 7.36 1.35
C ILE A 80 8.80 8.42 0.33
N ILE A 81 9.32 9.65 0.41
CA ILE A 81 9.03 10.73 -0.55
C ILE A 81 9.86 10.53 -1.83
N LEU A 82 9.50 9.54 -2.66
CA LEU A 82 9.97 9.37 -4.05
C LEU A 82 8.87 8.73 -4.93
#